data_AF-A0A9E3Q466-F1
#
_entry.id   AF-A0A9E3Q466-F1
#
_cell.length_a   1.000
_cell.length_b   1.000
_cell.length_c   1.000
_cell.angle_alpha   90.00
_cell.angle_beta   90.00
_cell.angle_gamma   90.00
#
_symmetry.space_group_name_H-M   'P 1'
#
loop_
_entity.id
_entity.type
_entity.pdbx_description
1 polymer ?
#
loop_
_entity_poly.entity_id
_entity_poly.type
_entity_poly.pdbx_seq_one_letter_code
_entity_poly.pdbx_strand_id
1 'polypeptide(L)'
;MKSAYELAMERLAKASPTVKLTDEQKGQLAELDSVYRARIAEREIFLTGQLQEAAMKGDFEAVAQLERQLASERKSLEAECGEKKEKVRSGVGG
;
A
#
# COMPACT_ATOMS: atom_id res chain seq x y z
N MET A 1 -8.22 34.78 -25.97
CA MET A 1 -8.13 33.55 -26.78
C MET A 1 -7.36 32.52 -25.98
N LYS A 2 -7.87 31.30 -25.84
CA LYS A 2 -7.09 30.20 -25.23
C LYS A 2 -6.05 29.72 -26.24
N SER A 3 -4.88 29.30 -25.77
CA SER A 3 -3.80 28.78 -26.60
C SER A 3 -4.15 27.38 -27.15
N ALA A 4 -3.54 27.02 -28.28
CA ALA A 4 -3.72 25.69 -28.89
C ALA A 4 -3.32 24.54 -27.92
N TYR A 5 -2.39 24.80 -27.01
CA TYR A 5 -1.97 23.87 -25.96
C TYR A 5 -3.09 23.62 -24.94
N GLU A 6 -3.76 24.68 -24.46
CA GLU A 6 -4.88 24.56 -23.53
C GLU A 6 -6.07 23.82 -24.16
N LEU A 7 -6.34 24.05 -25.44
CA LEU A 7 -7.39 23.35 -26.18
C LEU A 7 -7.06 21.86 -26.37
N ALA A 8 -5.79 21.53 -26.59
CA ALA A 8 -5.31 20.15 -26.67
C ALA A 8 -5.42 19.43 -25.32
N MET A 9 -5.13 20.13 -24.22
CA MET A 9 -5.26 19.59 -22.86
C MET A 9 -6.73 19.42 -22.43
N GLU A 10 -7.64 20.32 -22.79
CA GLU A 10 -9.09 20.16 -22.58
C GLU A 10 -9.64 18.94 -23.35
N ARG A 11 -9.17 18.73 -24.59
CA ARG A 11 -9.56 17.58 -25.43
C ARG A 11 -8.98 16.27 -24.90
N LEU A 12 -7.73 16.28 -24.42
CA LEU A 12 -7.10 15.12 -23.79
C LEU A 12 -7.80 14.73 -22.49
N ALA A 13 -8.16 15.71 -21.64
CA ALA A 13 -8.93 15.49 -20.43
C ALA A 13 -10.35 14.96 -20.70
N LYS A 14 -10.96 15.34 -21.83
CA LYS A 14 -12.25 14.79 -22.30
C LYS A 14 -12.15 13.38 -22.90
N ALA A 15 -11.05 13.06 -23.58
CA ALA A 15 -10.86 11.78 -24.30
C ALA A 15 -10.32 10.66 -23.41
N SER A 16 -9.61 11.01 -22.33
CA SER A 16 -9.30 10.11 -21.22
C SER A 16 -9.48 10.94 -19.95
N PRO A 17 -10.54 10.71 -19.17
CA PRO A 17 -10.61 11.28 -17.84
C PRO A 17 -9.46 10.68 -17.05
N THR A 18 -8.31 11.35 -17.09
CA THR A 18 -7.24 11.13 -16.13
C THR A 18 -7.89 11.54 -14.83
N VAL A 19 -8.24 10.56 -13.99
CA VAL A 19 -8.69 10.81 -12.62
C VAL A 19 -7.53 11.52 -11.93
N LYS A 20 -7.56 12.86 -12.01
CA LYS A 20 -6.55 13.70 -11.38
C LYS A 20 -6.84 13.66 -9.90
N LEU A 21 -5.96 13.00 -9.16
CA LEU A 21 -6.02 13.00 -7.71
C LEU A 21 -5.83 14.43 -7.20
N THR A 22 -6.67 14.84 -6.27
CA THR A 22 -6.48 16.08 -5.51
C THR A 22 -5.20 15.98 -4.67
N ASP A 23 -4.64 17.11 -4.27
CA ASP A 23 -3.45 17.11 -3.41
C ASP A 23 -3.74 16.48 -2.05
N GLU A 24 -4.98 16.59 -1.56
CA GLU A 24 -5.46 15.87 -0.39
C GLU A 24 -5.45 14.35 -0.60
N GLN A 25 -5.96 13.85 -1.73
CA GLN A 25 -5.91 12.42 -2.06
C GLN A 25 -4.46 11.92 -2.17
N LYS A 26 -3.57 12.68 -2.80
CA LYS A 26 -2.14 12.33 -2.86
C LYS A 26 -1.52 12.26 -1.46
N GLY A 27 -1.85 13.23 -0.60
CA GLY A 27 -1.40 13.23 0.80
C GLY A 27 -1.89 12.01 1.57
N GLN A 28 -3.18 11.69 1.46
CA GLN A 28 -3.78 10.51 2.10
C GLN A 28 -3.16 9.20 1.59
N LEU A 29 -2.88 9.09 0.28
CA LEU A 29 -2.21 7.92 -0.28
C LEU A 29 -0.78 7.76 0.25
N ALA A 30 -0.02 8.86 0.33
CA ALA A 30 1.34 8.86 0.86
C ALA A 30 1.37 8.50 2.36
N GLU A 31 0.40 9.01 3.13
CA GLU A 31 0.25 8.67 4.55
C GLU A 31 -0.09 7.19 4.73
N LEU A 32 -1.05 6.67 3.97
CA LEU A 32 -1.37 5.23 3.97
C LEU A 32 -0.13 4.39 3.62
N ASP A 33 0.64 4.79 2.62
CA ASP A 33 1.91 4.14 2.29
C ASP A 33 2.88 4.08 3.46
N SER A 34 3.12 5.24 4.10
CA SER A 34 4.03 5.36 5.24
C SER A 34 3.59 4.48 6.40
N VAL A 35 2.31 4.58 6.79
CA VAL A 35 1.73 3.83 7.91
C VAL A 35 1.82 2.32 7.67
N TYR A 36 1.43 1.84 6.50
CA TYR A 36 1.46 0.40 6.23
C TYR A 36 2.87 -0.15 6.10
N ARG A 37 3.79 0.63 5.54
CA ARG A 37 5.21 0.26 5.51
C ARG A 37 5.78 0.15 6.93
N ALA A 38 5.44 1.08 7.82
CA ALA A 38 5.86 1.00 9.22
C ALA A 38 5.28 -0.23 9.93
N ARG A 39 3.98 -0.52 9.74
CA ARG A 39 3.32 -1.71 10.30
C ARG A 39 3.95 -3.02 9.82
N ILE A 40 4.25 -3.11 8.52
CA ILE A 40 4.91 -4.30 7.95
C ILE A 40 6.31 -4.46 8.55
N ALA A 41 7.10 -3.38 8.61
CA ALA A 41 8.44 -3.43 9.19
C ALA A 41 8.43 -3.83 10.67
N GLU A 42 7.48 -3.33 11.46
CA GLU A 42 7.31 -3.74 12.86
C GLU A 42 7.05 -5.24 13.00
N ARG A 43 6.16 -5.80 12.15
CA ARG A 43 5.87 -7.24 12.13
C ARG A 43 7.06 -8.07 11.68
N GLU A 44 7.76 -7.63 10.64
CA GLU A 44 8.97 -8.28 10.15
C GLU A 44 10.05 -8.33 11.23
N ILE A 45 10.31 -7.21 11.93
CA ILE A 45 11.31 -7.16 13.00
C ILE A 45 10.93 -8.12 14.14
N PHE A 46 9.67 -8.07 14.59
CA PHE A 46 9.19 -8.90 15.69
C PHE A 46 9.31 -10.40 15.37
N LEU A 47 8.77 -10.84 14.23
CA LEU A 47 8.77 -12.25 13.83
C LEU A 47 10.17 -12.74 13.46
N THR A 48 11.04 -11.87 12.91
CA THR A 48 12.45 -12.22 12.67
C THR A 48 13.18 -12.55 13.98
N GLY A 49 12.92 -11.80 15.06
CA GLY A 49 13.46 -12.12 16.38
C GLY A 49 13.01 -13.51 16.87
N GLN A 50 11.72 -13.82 16.74
CA GLN A 50 11.18 -15.13 17.11
C GLN A 50 11.73 -16.27 16.24
N LEU A 51 11.90 -16.04 14.94
CA LEU A 51 12.50 -17.00 14.02
C LEU A 51 13.93 -17.34 14.41
N GLN A 52 14.75 -16.33 14.75
CA GLN A 52 16.11 -16.53 15.21
C GLN A 52 16.14 -17.34 16.51
N GLU A 53 15.28 -17.02 17.47
CA GLU A 53 15.18 -17.78 18.73
C GLU A 53 14.77 -19.24 18.50
N ALA A 54 13.78 -19.49 17.64
CA ALA A 54 13.32 -20.85 17.30
C ALA A 54 14.42 -21.64 16.58
N ALA A 55 15.12 -21.00 15.64
CA ALA A 55 16.25 -21.61 14.93
C ALA A 55 17.40 -21.98 15.88
N MET A 56 17.74 -21.10 16.84
CA MET A 56 18.77 -21.38 17.85
C MET A 56 18.39 -22.55 18.78
N LYS A 57 17.08 -22.76 19.01
CA LYS A 57 16.55 -23.89 19.79
C LYS A 57 16.44 -25.17 18.96
N GLY A 58 16.65 -25.12 17.65
CA GLY A 58 16.45 -26.26 16.74
C GLY A 58 14.97 -26.61 16.52
N ASP A 59 14.05 -25.70 16.84
CA ASP A 59 12.61 -25.90 16.69
C ASP A 59 12.17 -25.55 15.27
N PHE A 60 12.47 -26.45 14.33
CA PHE A 60 12.18 -26.25 12.91
C PHE A 60 10.67 -26.21 12.60
N GLU A 61 9.83 -26.81 13.45
CA GLU A 61 8.39 -26.71 13.32
C GLU A 61 7.92 -25.28 13.62
N ALA A 62 8.37 -24.70 14.73
CA ALA A 62 8.09 -23.31 15.06
C ALA A 62 8.62 -22.35 14.00
N VAL A 63 9.83 -22.59 13.46
CA VAL A 63 10.37 -21.79 12.34
C VAL A 63 9.41 -21.80 11.14
N ALA A 64 8.99 -22.98 10.69
CA ALA A 64 8.09 -23.09 9.54
C ALA A 64 6.71 -22.45 9.78
N GLN A 65 6.20 -22.50 11.02
CA GLN A 65 4.96 -21.84 11.39
C GLN A 65 5.10 -20.30 11.39
N LEU A 66 6.18 -19.78 11.96
CA LEU A 66 6.47 -18.35 12.01
C LEU A 66 6.71 -17.75 10.62
N GLU A 67 7.38 -18.47 9.71
CA GLU A 67 7.53 -18.03 8.31
C GLU A 67 6.18 -17.93 7.59
N ARG A 68 5.29 -18.92 7.77
CA ARG A 68 3.93 -18.88 7.20
C ARG A 68 3.12 -17.74 7.78
N GLN A 69 3.24 -17.49 9.09
CA GLN A 69 2.59 -16.37 9.76
C GLN A 69 3.07 -15.04 9.17
N LEU A 70 4.38 -14.83 9.07
CA LEU A 70 4.96 -13.62 8.51
C LEU A 70 4.45 -13.35 7.08
N ALA A 71 4.47 -14.38 6.23
CA ALA A 71 3.98 -14.27 4.86
C ALA A 71 2.48 -13.92 4.80
N SER A 72 1.67 -14.54 5.67
CA SER A 72 0.24 -14.25 5.75
C SER A 72 -0.04 -12.83 6.23
N GLU A 73 0.60 -12.39 7.32
CA GLU A 73 0.42 -11.05 7.88
C GLU A 73 0.83 -9.96 6.89
N ARG A 74 1.98 -10.13 6.23
CA ARG A 74 2.45 -9.21 5.19
C ARG A 74 1.43 -9.08 4.06
N LYS A 75 0.92 -10.21 3.55
CA LYS A 75 -0.08 -10.23 2.48
C LYS A 75 -1.38 -9.54 2.92
N SER A 76 -1.85 -9.79 4.14
CA SER A 76 -3.05 -9.14 4.68
C SER A 76 -2.89 -7.63 4.82
N LEU A 77 -1.74 -7.15 5.30
CA LEU A 77 -1.45 -5.71 5.42
C LEU A 77 -1.35 -5.03 4.06
N GLU A 78 -0.72 -5.68 3.07
CA GLU A 78 -0.64 -5.16 1.70
C GLU A 78 -2.03 -5.08 1.04
N ALA A 79 -2.87 -6.10 1.24
CA ALA A 79 -4.25 -6.09 0.75
C ALA A 79 -5.08 -4.96 1.40
N GLU A 80 -5.02 -4.82 2.73
CA GLU A 80 -5.73 -3.76 3.45
C GLU A 80 -5.27 -2.36 3.00
N CYS A 81 -3.96 -2.17 2.77
CA CYS A 81 -3.42 -0.95 2.20
C CYS A 81 -3.97 -0.69 0.79
N GLY A 82 -3.99 -1.72 -0.06
CA GLY A 82 -4.54 -1.66 -1.41
C GLY A 82 -6.00 -1.22 -1.42
N GLU A 83 -6.85 -1.86 -0.62
CA GLU A 83 -8.27 -1.53 -0.48
C GLU A 83 -8.48 -0.09 0.01
N LYS A 84 -7.71 0.36 1.01
CA LYS A 84 -7.81 1.74 1.53
C LYS A 84 -7.39 2.76 0.49
N LYS A 85 -6.31 2.51 -0.24
CA LYS A 85 -5.87 3.38 -1.33
C LYS A 85 -6.88 3.41 -2.47
N GLU A 86 -7.51 2.28 -2.78
CA GLU A 86 -8.57 2.23 -3.78
C GLU A 86 -9.76 3.09 -3.35
N LYS A 87 -10.20 3.03 -2.08
CA LYS A 87 -11.24 3.92 -1.53
C LYS A 87 -10.87 5.40 -1.66
N VAL A 88 -9.62 5.77 -1.39
CA VAL A 88 -9.15 7.16 -1.56
C VAL A 88 -9.23 7.58 -3.04
N ARG A 89 -8.90 6.68 -3.98
CA ARG A 89 -8.98 6.95 -5.42
C ARG A 89 -10.41 6.97 -5.95
N SER A 90 -11.29 6.10 -5.44
CA SER A 90 -12.68 5.96 -5.88
C SER A 90 -13.65 6.92 -5.18
N GLY A 91 -13.21 7.66 -4.17
CA GLY A 91 -13.96 8.75 -3.54
C GLY A 91 -14.37 9.90 -4.49
N VAL A 92 -14.01 9.84 -5.77
CA VAL A 92 -14.62 10.64 -6.86
C VAL A 92 -15.78 9.83 -7.45
N GLY A 93 -16.96 9.94 -6.84
CA GLY A 93 -18.15 9.22 -7.30
C GLY A 93 -19.39 9.44 -6.44
N GLY A 94 -19.68 10.69 -6.07
CA GLY A 94 -20.90 11.12 -5.40
C GLY A 94 -21.18 12.58 -5.68
#